data_AF-A0A960AX87-F1
#
_entry.id   AF-A0A960AX87-F1
#
_cell.length_a   1.000
_cell.length_b   1.000
_cell.length_c   1.000
_cell.angle_alpha   90.00
_cell.angle_beta   90.00
_cell.angle_gamma   90.00
#
_symmetry.space_group_name_H-M   'P 1'
#
loop_
_entity.id
_entity.type
_entity.pdbx_description
1 polymer ?
#
loop_
_entity_poly.entity_id
_entity_poly.type
_entity_poly.pdbx_seq_one_letter_code
_entity_poly.pdbx_strand_id
1 'polypeptide(L)'
;VVYGILALRLPESPRYLVAKGDIKAATEVLTTVTGEVNVDAKIKEITGTIHTERSESLSDLRGHRFGLKPIVWVGILLSVFQQFVGINVIFYYSTTLWQSVGFDESDALTITVITSVTNIVVTIVAILLVDKVGRRIMLLVGSIGMAVTLGLMALAFSYGTLDAAGAVTLPDPW
;
A
#
# COMPACT_ATOMS: atom_id res chain seq x y z
N VAL A 1 5.37 -19.86 10.88
CA VAL A 1 6.37 -20.31 11.89
C VAL A 1 7.69 -19.54 11.75
N VAL A 2 8.36 -19.56 10.59
CA VAL A 2 9.63 -18.83 10.35
C VAL A 2 9.54 -17.34 10.65
N TYR A 3 8.50 -16.65 10.15
CA TYR A 3 8.24 -15.23 10.46
C TYR A 3 8.11 -14.95 11.97
N GLY A 4 7.42 -15.84 12.71
CA GLY A 4 7.24 -15.68 14.15
C GLY A 4 8.55 -15.80 14.92
N ILE A 5 9.42 -16.74 14.53
CA ILE A 5 10.75 -16.91 15.14
C ILE A 5 11.64 -15.68 14.85
N LEU A 6 11.58 -15.14 13.63
CA LEU A 6 12.31 -13.92 13.26
C LEU A 6 11.78 -12.68 14.00
N ALA A 7 10.47 -12.56 14.17
CA ALA A 7 9.85 -11.44 14.87
C ALA A 7 10.29 -11.38 16.35
N LEU A 8 10.50 -12.53 16.99
CA LEU A 8 11.04 -12.58 18.36
C LEU A 8 12.51 -12.11 18.46
N ARG A 9 13.24 -12.02 17.34
CA ARG A 9 14.61 -11.50 17.30
C ARG A 9 14.69 -10.02 16.89
N LEU A 10 13.57 -9.42 16.49
CA LEU A 10 13.57 -8.00 16.14
C LEU A 10 13.74 -7.17 17.43
N PRO A 11 14.74 -6.27 17.47
CA PRO A 11 14.88 -5.38 18.61
C PRO A 11 13.64 -4.48 18.74
N GLU A 12 13.28 -4.15 19.97
CA GLU A 12 12.21 -3.20 20.23
C GLU A 12 12.57 -1.81 19.69
N SER A 13 11.57 -1.01 19.33
CA SER A 13 11.84 0.33 18.79
C SER A 13 12.59 1.20 19.82
N PRO A 14 13.61 1.97 19.43
CA PRO A 14 14.34 2.85 20.35
C PRO A 14 13.43 3.80 21.12
N ARG A 15 12.37 4.28 20.46
CA ARG A 15 11.38 5.17 21.05
C ARG A 15 10.61 4.52 22.20
N TYR A 16 10.23 3.25 22.04
CA TYR A 16 9.60 2.47 23.11
C TYR A 16 10.56 2.23 24.29
N LEU A 17 11.82 1.88 24.00
CA LEU A 17 12.84 1.66 25.02
C LEU A 17 13.12 2.93 25.85
N VAL A 18 13.22 4.09 25.20
CA VAL A 18 13.33 5.39 25.89
C VAL A 18 12.08 5.68 26.73
N ALA A 19 10.88 5.41 26.21
CA ALA A 19 9.63 5.62 26.97
C ALA A 19 9.53 4.74 28.22
N LYS A 20 10.10 3.53 28.18
CA LYS A 20 10.22 2.61 29.33
C LYS A 20 11.32 3.02 30.32
N GLY A 21 12.19 3.98 29.94
CA GLY A 21 13.35 4.39 30.72
C GLY A 21 14.59 3.54 30.50
N ASP A 22 14.58 2.59 29.56
CA ASP A 22 15.73 1.75 29.21
C ASP A 22 16.61 2.42 28.15
N ILE A 23 17.34 3.44 28.60
CA ILE A 23 18.22 4.24 27.74
C ILE A 23 19.36 3.39 27.15
N LYS A 24 19.87 2.40 27.90
CA LYS A 24 20.99 1.56 27.44
C LYS A 24 20.60 0.70 26.25
N ALA A 25 19.46 0.01 26.33
CA ALA A 25 18.95 -0.77 25.21
C ALA A 25 18.62 0.14 24.02
N ALA A 26 18.05 1.33 24.25
CA ALA A 26 17.78 2.29 23.18
C ALA A 26 19.07 2.74 22.48
N THR A 27 20.15 3.01 23.22
CA THR A 27 21.47 3.36 22.66
C THR A 27 22.01 2.24 21.79
N GLU A 28 21.92 0.99 22.26
CA GLU A 28 22.40 -0.17 21.51
C GLU A 28 21.66 -0.33 20.18
N VAL A 29 20.32 -0.22 20.18
CA VAL A 29 19.51 -0.32 18.95
C VAL A 29 19.77 0.85 18.00
N LEU A 30 19.91 2.08 18.50
CA LEU A 30 20.23 3.25 17.65
C LEU A 30 21.61 3.12 16.99
N THR A 31 22.59 2.59 17.72
CA THR A 31 23.95 2.40 17.21
C THR A 31 24.01 1.25 16.20
N THR A 32 23.40 0.11 16.51
CA THR A 32 23.54 -1.13 15.72
C THR A 32 22.57 -1.23 14.54
N VAL A 33 21.33 -0.76 14.70
CA VAL A 33 20.28 -0.91 13.69
C VAL A 33 20.13 0.35 12.85
N THR A 34 20.17 1.53 13.48
CA THR A 34 19.98 2.81 12.76
C THR A 34 21.30 3.38 12.25
N GLY A 35 22.44 2.97 12.83
CA GLY A 35 23.74 3.53 12.51
C GLY A 35 23.87 5.01 12.90
N GLU A 36 23.12 5.43 13.93
CA GLU A 36 23.06 6.83 14.35
C GLU A 36 24.42 7.27 14.91
N VAL A 37 24.95 8.39 14.41
CA VAL A 37 26.30 8.87 14.77
C VAL A 37 26.26 9.63 16.09
N ASN A 38 25.15 10.33 16.37
CA ASN A 38 24.98 11.10 17.60
C ASN A 38 23.80 10.57 18.41
N VAL A 39 24.00 9.39 19.00
CA VAL A 39 22.98 8.65 19.75
C VAL A 39 22.46 9.46 20.93
N ASP A 40 23.34 10.18 21.64
CA ASP A 40 22.95 10.99 22.80
C ASP A 40 22.02 12.15 22.41
N ALA A 41 22.30 12.83 21.29
CA ALA A 41 21.42 13.87 20.77
C ALA A 41 20.06 13.29 20.37
N LYS A 42 20.05 12.11 19.72
CA LYS A 42 18.81 11.45 19.32
C LYS A 42 17.97 11.00 20.50
N ILE A 43 18.60 10.44 21.54
CA ILE A 43 17.93 10.07 22.78
C ILE A 43 17.33 11.31 23.45
N LYS A 44 18.05 12.43 23.48
CA LYS A 44 17.54 13.69 24.04
C LYS A 44 16.33 14.22 23.26
N GLU A 45 16.37 14.17 21.93
CA GLU A 45 15.24 14.52 21.06
C GLU A 45 14.02 13.63 21.33
N ILE A 46 14.23 12.31 21.41
CA ILE A 46 13.18 11.32 21.67
C ILE A 46 12.56 11.57 23.05
N THR A 47 13.38 11.73 24.09
CA THR A 47 12.90 12.03 25.46
C THR A 47 12.10 13.33 25.51
N GLY A 48 12.56 14.39 24.84
CA GLY A 48 11.84 15.65 24.75
C GLY A 48 10.47 15.52 24.07
N THR A 49 10.39 14.67 23.05
CA THR A 49 9.13 14.42 22.33
C THR A 49 8.17 13.57 23.15
N ILE A 50 8.66 12.54 23.85
CA ILE A 50 7.84 11.65 24.70
C ILE A 50 7.16 12.43 25.82
N HIS A 51 7.85 13.37 26.46
CA HIS A 51 7.24 14.22 27.50
C HIS A 51 6.22 15.22 26.96
N THR A 52 6.24 15.49 25.65
CA THR A 52 5.30 16.38 24.95
C THR A 52 4.10 15.60 24.40
N GLU A 53 4.23 14.29 24.17
CA GLU A 53 3.16 13.41 23.72
C GLU A 53 2.18 13.12 24.87
N ARG A 54 1.21 14.03 25.04
CA ARG A 54 -0.06 13.71 25.70
C ARG A 54 -0.68 12.51 24.96
N SER A 55 -1.33 11.59 25.67
CA SER A 55 -1.99 10.44 25.02
C SER A 55 -2.95 10.92 23.93
N GLU A 56 -2.55 10.78 22.67
CA GLU A 56 -3.33 11.20 21.52
C GLU A 56 -4.70 10.50 21.59
N SER A 57 -5.75 11.29 21.76
CA SER A 57 -7.12 10.80 21.81
C SER A 57 -7.71 10.84 20.41
N LEU A 58 -8.68 9.96 20.11
CA LEU A 58 -9.48 10.09 18.88
C LEU A 58 -10.18 11.47 18.78
N SER A 59 -10.34 12.19 19.90
CA SER A 59 -10.82 13.57 19.91
C SER A 59 -9.83 14.57 19.28
N ASP A 60 -8.54 14.27 19.24
CA ASP A 60 -7.51 15.14 18.64
C ASP A 60 -7.53 15.10 17.10
N LEU A 61 -8.25 14.12 16.53
CA LEU A 61 -8.58 14.06 15.12
C LEU A 61 -9.72 14.99 14.73
N ARG A 62 -10.49 15.50 15.71
CA ARG A 62 -11.57 16.45 15.46
C ARG A 62 -11.04 17.77 14.94
N GLY A 63 -11.74 18.32 13.97
CA GLY A 63 -11.35 19.56 13.31
C GLY A 63 -12.54 20.36 12.80
N HIS A 64 -12.27 21.57 12.35
CA HIS A 64 -13.29 22.53 11.91
C HIS A 64 -13.97 22.15 10.59
N ARG A 65 -13.42 21.19 9.83
CA ARG A 65 -13.94 20.80 8.51
C ARG A 65 -14.70 19.47 8.60
N PHE A 66 -16.03 19.55 8.64
CA PHE A 66 -16.92 18.39 8.82
C PHE A 66 -16.57 17.52 10.04
N GLY A 67 -16.09 18.14 11.12
CA GLY A 67 -15.79 17.45 12.37
C GLY A 67 -14.44 16.73 12.43
N LEU A 68 -13.61 16.76 11.37
CA LEU A 68 -12.28 16.13 11.33
C LEU A 68 -11.19 17.09 10.78
N LYS A 69 -9.93 16.80 11.05
CA LYS A 69 -8.78 17.52 10.47
C LYS A 69 -8.65 17.22 8.96
N PRO A 70 -8.26 18.20 8.11
CA PRO A 70 -8.11 17.98 6.67
C PRO A 70 -7.20 16.80 6.29
N ILE A 71 -6.14 16.55 7.05
CA ILE A 71 -5.22 15.42 6.82
C ILE A 71 -5.92 14.06 6.98
N VAL A 72 -6.90 13.97 7.88
CA VAL A 72 -7.70 12.75 8.10
C VAL A 72 -8.58 12.49 6.89
N TRP A 73 -9.21 13.54 6.35
CA TRP A 73 -9.99 13.43 5.12
C TRP A 73 -9.16 12.98 3.92
N VAL A 74 -7.92 13.47 3.77
CA VAL A 74 -7.02 13.01 2.71
C VAL A 74 -6.72 11.53 2.86
N GLY A 75 -6.44 11.05 4.07
CA GLY A 75 -6.22 9.63 4.34
C GLY A 75 -7.45 8.78 4.01
N ILE A 76 -8.64 9.20 4.47
CA ILE A 76 -9.90 8.49 4.19
C ILE A 76 -10.16 8.42 2.69
N LEU A 77 -10.12 9.55 1.99
CA LEU A 77 -10.38 9.59 0.55
C LEU A 77 -9.36 8.74 -0.21
N LEU A 78 -8.08 8.79 0.17
CA LEU A 78 -7.04 7.97 -0.45
C LEU A 78 -7.31 6.47 -0.26
N SER A 79 -7.70 6.04 0.95
CA SER A 79 -8.08 4.64 1.21
C SER A 79 -9.35 4.21 0.45
N VAL A 80 -10.36 5.09 0.35
CA VAL A 80 -11.58 4.81 -0.43
C VAL A 80 -11.26 4.69 -1.92
N PHE A 81 -10.51 5.64 -2.49
CA PHE A 81 -10.11 5.59 -3.89
C PHE A 81 -9.25 4.36 -4.19
N GLN A 82 -8.36 3.97 -3.27
CA GLN A 82 -7.57 2.74 -3.40
C GLN A 82 -8.46 1.50 -3.54
N GLN A 83 -9.58 1.42 -2.81
CA GLN A 83 -10.52 0.31 -2.94
C GLN A 83 -11.41 0.43 -4.17
N PHE A 84 -11.84 1.63 -4.55
CA PHE A 84 -12.71 1.87 -5.71
C PHE A 84 -12.05 1.56 -7.06
N VAL A 85 -10.71 1.61 -7.12
CA VAL A 85 -9.96 1.06 -8.26
C VAL A 85 -10.28 -0.43 -8.49
N GLY A 86 -10.77 -1.14 -7.47
CA GLY A 86 -11.19 -2.53 -7.60
C GLY A 86 -10.02 -3.51 -7.73
N ILE A 87 -8.83 -3.12 -7.27
CA ILE A 87 -7.60 -3.92 -7.42
C ILE A 87 -7.78 -5.35 -6.88
N ASN A 88 -8.50 -5.51 -5.78
CA ASN A 88 -8.81 -6.82 -5.22
C ASN A 88 -9.66 -7.67 -6.18
N VAL A 89 -10.66 -7.08 -6.84
CA VAL A 89 -11.49 -7.80 -7.82
C VAL A 89 -10.65 -8.27 -9.00
N ILE A 90 -9.76 -7.40 -9.50
CA ILE A 90 -8.84 -7.75 -10.60
C ILE A 90 -7.92 -8.91 -10.18
N PHE A 91 -7.38 -8.91 -8.96
CA PHE A 91 -6.52 -9.99 -8.48
C PHE A 91 -7.25 -11.30 -8.20
N TYR A 92 -8.46 -11.25 -7.63
CA TYR A 92 -9.23 -12.45 -7.29
C TYR A 92 -9.86 -13.10 -8.53
N TYR A 93 -10.32 -12.30 -9.48
CA TYR A 93 -11.00 -12.77 -10.69
C TYR A 93 -10.11 -12.65 -11.93
N SER A 94 -8.79 -12.51 -11.78
CA SER A 94 -7.88 -12.36 -12.93
C SER A 94 -8.03 -13.52 -13.90
N THR A 95 -8.02 -14.76 -13.40
CA THR A 95 -8.15 -15.97 -14.22
C THR A 95 -9.46 -16.00 -15.00
N THR A 96 -10.58 -15.73 -14.33
CA THR A 96 -11.92 -15.66 -14.95
C THR A 96 -12.01 -14.52 -15.97
N LEU A 97 -11.41 -13.36 -15.70
CA LEU A 97 -11.35 -12.25 -16.65
C LEU A 97 -10.57 -12.65 -17.91
N TRP A 98 -9.40 -13.29 -17.76
CA TRP A 98 -8.63 -13.77 -18.90
C TRP A 98 -9.37 -14.84 -19.72
N GLN A 99 -10.06 -15.76 -19.05
CA GLN A 99 -10.92 -16.74 -19.72
C GLN A 99 -12.06 -16.08 -20.51
N SER A 100 -12.66 -15.03 -19.97
CA SER A 100 -13.75 -14.28 -20.62
C SER A 100 -13.31 -13.55 -21.90
N VAL A 101 -12.00 -13.28 -22.03
CA VAL A 101 -11.39 -12.66 -23.21
C VAL A 101 -10.91 -13.73 -24.22
N GLY A 102 -11.05 -15.03 -23.89
CA GLY A 102 -10.75 -16.14 -24.81
C GLY A 102 -9.41 -16.85 -24.57
N PHE A 103 -8.73 -16.59 -23.45
CA PHE A 103 -7.54 -17.36 -23.07
C PHE A 103 -7.92 -18.71 -22.45
N ASP A 104 -7.22 -19.77 -22.85
CA ASP A 104 -7.40 -21.10 -22.27
C ASP A 104 -7.03 -21.13 -20.77
N GLU A 105 -7.67 -22.03 -20.01
CA GLU A 105 -7.46 -22.17 -18.56
C GLU A 105 -5.99 -22.49 -18.21
N SER A 106 -5.28 -23.21 -19.08
CA SER A 106 -3.85 -23.49 -18.94
C SER A 106 -2.98 -22.24 -19.02
N ASP A 107 -3.40 -21.24 -19.80
CA ASP A 107 -2.67 -19.99 -20.00
C ASP A 107 -3.04 -18.97 -18.93
N ALA A 108 -4.27 -19.01 -18.42
CA ALA A 108 -4.76 -18.13 -17.35
C ALA A 108 -3.90 -18.20 -16.07
N LEU A 109 -3.41 -19.40 -15.70
CA LEU A 109 -2.50 -19.56 -14.57
C LEU A 109 -1.14 -18.90 -14.84
N THR A 110 -0.56 -19.13 -16.02
CA THR A 110 0.71 -18.52 -16.42
C THR A 110 0.62 -16.99 -16.44
N ILE A 111 -0.46 -16.45 -17.01
CA ILE A 111 -0.72 -15.01 -17.05
C ILE A 111 -0.88 -14.43 -15.64
N THR A 112 -1.57 -15.14 -14.74
CA THR A 112 -1.74 -14.70 -13.35
C THR A 112 -0.40 -14.65 -12.60
N VAL A 113 0.47 -15.64 -12.82
CA VAL A 113 1.83 -15.64 -12.27
C VAL A 113 2.64 -14.47 -12.83
N ILE A 114 2.63 -14.26 -14.15
CA ILE A 114 3.31 -13.12 -14.78
C ILE A 114 2.81 -11.81 -14.19
N THR A 115 1.50 -11.62 -14.07
CA THR A 115 0.89 -10.41 -13.48
C THR A 115 1.37 -10.18 -12.05
N SER A 116 1.47 -11.25 -11.26
CA SER A 116 1.99 -11.19 -9.89
C SER A 116 3.46 -10.78 -9.82
N VAL A 117 4.29 -11.33 -10.71
CA VAL A 117 5.71 -10.96 -10.82
C VAL A 117 5.85 -9.50 -11.28
N THR A 118 5.07 -9.08 -12.27
CA THR A 118 5.03 -7.69 -12.74
C THR A 118 4.65 -6.74 -11.62
N ASN A 119 3.66 -7.09 -10.78
CA ASN A 119 3.29 -6.27 -9.62
C ASN A 119 4.46 -6.08 -8.65
N ILE A 120 5.20 -7.16 -8.34
CA ILE A 120 6.38 -7.08 -7.47
C ILE A 120 7.45 -6.17 -8.07
N VAL A 121 7.77 -6.35 -9.36
CA VAL A 121 8.78 -5.53 -10.05
C VAL A 121 8.38 -4.06 -10.06
N VAL A 122 7.13 -3.76 -10.43
CA VAL A 122 6.59 -2.39 -10.45
C VAL A 122 6.59 -1.78 -9.04
N THR A 123 6.29 -2.58 -8.01
CA THR A 123 6.34 -2.12 -6.61
C THR A 123 7.76 -1.73 -6.20
N ILE A 124 8.76 -2.54 -6.55
CA ILE A 124 10.17 -2.20 -6.29
C ILE A 124 10.55 -0.91 -7.01
N VAL A 125 10.20 -0.79 -8.29
CA VAL A 125 10.45 0.42 -9.09
C VAL A 125 9.76 1.65 -8.46
N ALA A 126 8.52 1.51 -7.99
CA ALA A 126 7.78 2.57 -7.32
C ALA A 126 8.47 2.99 -6.01
N ILE A 127 8.93 2.06 -5.19
CA ILE A 127 9.68 2.36 -3.95
C ILE A 127 10.98 3.12 -4.27
N LEU A 128 11.71 2.73 -5.33
CA LEU A 128 12.94 3.42 -5.71
C LEU A 128 12.69 4.83 -6.29
N LEU A 129 11.53 5.05 -6.91
CA LEU A 129 11.16 6.33 -7.51
C LEU A 129 10.46 7.28 -6.54
N VAL A 130 9.80 6.78 -5.49
CA VAL A 130 8.92 7.59 -4.64
C VAL A 130 9.68 8.71 -3.93
N ASP A 131 10.92 8.44 -3.53
CA ASP A 131 11.77 9.40 -2.84
C ASP A 131 12.35 10.46 -3.80
N LYS A 132 12.46 10.13 -5.10
CA LYS A 132 12.98 11.05 -6.14
C LYS A 132 11.91 11.92 -6.77
N VAL A 133 10.76 11.34 -7.10
CA VAL A 133 9.67 12.00 -7.85
C VAL A 133 8.67 12.67 -6.90
N GLY A 134 8.60 12.20 -5.66
CA GLY A 134 7.66 12.69 -4.66
C GLY A 134 6.29 12.01 -4.72
N ARG A 135 5.69 11.85 -3.54
CA ARG A 135 4.47 11.05 -3.32
C ARG A 135 3.26 11.58 -4.08
N ARG A 136 3.07 12.90 -4.14
CA ARG A 136 1.89 13.53 -4.76
C ARG A 136 1.82 13.28 -6.27
N ILE A 137 2.95 13.42 -6.96
CA ILE A 137 3.02 13.24 -8.41
C ILE A 137 2.80 11.78 -8.76
N MET A 138 3.44 10.86 -8.03
CA MET A 138 3.27 9.42 -8.22
C MET A 138 1.81 8.98 -8.04
N LEU A 139 1.11 9.52 -7.03
CA LEU A 139 -0.32 9.27 -6.82
C LEU A 139 -1.16 9.81 -7.97
N LEU A 140 -0.93 11.05 -8.41
CA LEU A 140 -1.72 11.65 -9.50
C LEU A 140 -1.54 10.90 -10.83
N VAL A 141 -0.31 10.57 -11.20
CA VAL A 141 -0.01 9.83 -12.43
C VAL A 141 -0.63 8.43 -12.36
N GLY A 142 -0.51 7.75 -11.22
CA GLY A 142 -1.13 6.45 -11.01
C GLY A 142 -2.66 6.51 -11.13
N SER A 143 -3.31 7.50 -10.50
CA SER A 143 -4.76 7.68 -10.59
C SER A 143 -5.24 7.98 -12.00
N ILE A 144 -4.53 8.83 -12.76
CA ILE A 144 -4.86 9.11 -14.15
C ILE A 144 -4.71 7.84 -15.00
N GLY A 145 -3.61 7.10 -14.82
CA GLY A 145 -3.37 5.83 -15.51
C GLY A 145 -4.49 4.82 -15.25
N MET A 146 -4.88 4.65 -13.98
CA MET A 146 -5.99 3.78 -13.59
C MET A 146 -7.33 4.23 -14.17
N ALA A 147 -7.63 5.52 -14.17
CA ALA A 147 -8.87 6.04 -14.75
C ALA A 147 -8.96 5.73 -16.25
N VAL A 148 -7.85 5.91 -16.98
CA VAL A 148 -7.78 5.61 -18.41
C VAL A 148 -7.93 4.10 -18.66
N THR A 149 -7.19 3.25 -17.96
CA THR A 149 -7.24 1.79 -18.18
C THR A 149 -8.58 1.18 -17.79
N LEU A 150 -9.16 1.60 -16.67
CA LEU A 150 -10.51 1.18 -16.26
C LEU A 150 -11.57 1.68 -17.24
N GLY A 151 -11.42 2.91 -17.75
CA GLY A 151 -12.30 3.44 -18.79
C GLY A 151 -12.23 2.62 -20.09
N LEU A 152 -11.03 2.26 -20.53
CA LEU A 152 -10.82 1.39 -21.69
C LEU A 152 -11.39 -0.01 -21.47
N MET A 153 -11.20 -0.59 -20.28
CA MET A 153 -11.80 -1.87 -19.92
C MET A 153 -13.33 -1.79 -19.94
N ALA A 154 -13.93 -0.75 -19.35
CA ALA A 154 -15.38 -0.55 -19.39
C ALA A 154 -15.91 -0.40 -20.82
N LEU A 155 -15.19 0.30 -21.69
CA LEU A 155 -15.53 0.40 -23.11
C LEU A 155 -15.41 -0.94 -23.83
N ALA A 156 -14.33 -1.69 -23.63
CA ALA A 156 -14.14 -3.00 -24.24
C ALA A 156 -15.27 -3.97 -23.85
N PHE A 157 -15.59 -4.05 -22.55
CA PHE A 157 -16.66 -4.89 -22.04
C PHE A 157 -18.07 -4.37 -22.36
N SER A 158 -18.24 -3.09 -22.72
CA SER A 158 -19.52 -2.56 -23.20
C SER A 158 -19.95 -3.17 -24.55
N TYR A 159 -19.01 -3.73 -25.31
CA TYR A 159 -19.29 -4.49 -26.53
C TYR A 159 -19.33 -6.01 -26.30
N GLY A 160 -19.17 -6.46 -25.05
CA GLY A 160 -19.28 -7.87 -24.68
C GLY A 160 -20.71 -8.38 -24.79
N THR A 161 -20.85 -9.54 -25.41
CA THR A 161 -22.12 -10.28 -25.49
C THR A 161 -22.17 -11.33 -24.38
N LEU A 162 -23.37 -11.73 -23.95
CA LEU A 162 -23.52 -12.86 -23.04
C LEU A 162 -23.63 -14.14 -23.85
N ASP A 163 -22.86 -15.17 -23.50
CA ASP A 163 -23.04 -16.51 -24.06
C ASP A 163 -24.33 -17.16 -23.55
N ALA A 164 -24.67 -18.32 -24.10
CA ALA A 164 -25.87 -19.07 -23.72
C ALA A 164 -25.87 -19.60 -22.26
N ALA A 165 -24.72 -19.58 -21.59
CA ALA A 165 -24.54 -19.94 -20.18
C ALA A 165 -24.55 -18.71 -19.23
N GLY A 166 -24.68 -17.50 -19.77
CA GLY A 166 -24.68 -16.24 -19.02
C GLY A 166 -23.27 -15.71 -18.69
N ALA A 167 -22.22 -16.26 -19.31
CA ALA A 167 -20.86 -15.76 -19.19
C ALA A 167 -20.62 -14.60 -20.19
N VAL A 168 -19.88 -13.59 -19.76
CA VAL A 168 -19.52 -12.45 -20.63
C VAL A 168 -18.45 -12.92 -21.61
N THR A 169 -18.74 -12.85 -22.91
CA THR A 169 -17.83 -13.21 -24.00
C THR A 169 -17.68 -12.04 -24.96
N LEU A 170 -16.44 -11.77 -25.36
CA LEU A 170 -16.17 -10.78 -26.41
C LEU A 170 -16.32 -11.46 -27.79
N PRO A 171 -17.01 -10.84 -28.75
CA PRO A 171 -17.37 -11.48 -30.02
C PRO A 171 -16.20 -11.78 -30.97
N ASP A 172 -14.99 -11.28 -30.70
CA ASP A 172 -13.78 -11.52 -31.48
C ASP A 172 -12.54 -11.51 -30.55
N PRO A 173 -11.38 -12.08 -30.94
CA PRO A 173 -10.12 -11.93 -30.20
C PRO A 173 -9.56 -10.52 -30.43
N TRP A 174 -9.41 -9.75 -29.36
CA TRP A 174 -8.81 -8.40 -29.37
C TRP A 174 -7.41 -8.46 -28.75
#